data_AF-A0A939D106-F1
#
_entry.id   AF-A0A939D106-F1
#
_cell.length_a   1.000
_cell.length_b   1.000
_cell.length_c   1.000
_cell.angle_alpha   90.00
_cell.angle_beta   90.00
_cell.angle_gamma   90.00
#
_symmetry.space_group_name_H-M   'P 1'
#
loop_
_entity.id
_entity.type
_entity.pdbx_description
1 polymer ?
#
loop_
_entity_poly.entity_id
_entity_poly.type
_entity_poly.pdbx_seq_one_letter_code
_entity_poly.pdbx_strand_id
1 'polypeptide(L)'
;MSFKIDRGLFKYDFIDHHAVLCVPVDADVKEIRKRYLQVARRLHPDSNLTETAAQKHLGNELLSKLVNPAYEKLAGDRTRTEYILILSQIGKRLVQESTSVTLNTDLAKQLVEAVNIDHFYKTAIAKLAKTQYDSLEQALQVIAQASELNLVYLMRSAGKASVAPPPAQPKVQSGTPQPNTPKNTAPAPAPAPPKEDLIVEQYIRRAQSLIDKNQFAQAKVELQDALKLEPKNSRCHSLIAMVYLKQNQLKMAKIHFDNALKLDPSDETALQWKPKIDKALGQQPSDQKVTSSPNNGDKQPDKSGSGLFSGLFGGKKK
;
A
#
# COMPACT_ATOMS: atom_id res chain seq x y z
N MET A 1 -12.10 -13.15 26.26
CA MET A 1 -13.32 -12.41 25.86
C MET A 1 -13.19 -12.03 24.38
N SER A 2 -14.27 -11.99 23.59
CA SER A 2 -14.21 -11.40 22.25
C SER A 2 -14.44 -9.89 22.39
N PHE A 3 -13.50 -9.05 21.97
CA PHE A 3 -13.72 -7.61 21.91
C PHE A 3 -14.78 -7.33 20.84
N LYS A 4 -15.92 -6.77 21.26
CA LYS A 4 -16.99 -6.39 20.33
C LYS A 4 -16.85 -4.91 20.02
N ILE A 5 -16.68 -4.61 18.73
CA ILE A 5 -16.68 -3.26 18.18
C ILE A 5 -17.76 -3.23 17.12
N ASP A 6 -18.72 -2.32 17.26
CA ASP A 6 -19.97 -2.29 16.50
C ASP A 6 -20.08 -1.05 15.59
N ARG A 7 -18.95 -0.41 15.27
CA ARG A 7 -18.88 0.83 14.48
C ARG A 7 -17.77 0.79 13.43
N GLY A 8 -17.85 1.70 12.47
CA GLY A 8 -16.89 1.76 11.35
C GLY A 8 -16.92 0.50 10.50
N LEU A 9 -15.75 0.08 10.03
CA LEU A 9 -15.60 -1.10 9.19
C LEU A 9 -15.93 -2.43 9.92
N PHE A 10 -15.93 -2.44 11.25
CA PHE A 10 -16.29 -3.62 12.03
C PHE A 10 -17.77 -4.06 11.85
N LYS A 11 -18.64 -3.18 11.33
CA LYS A 11 -20.02 -3.53 10.98
C LYS A 11 -20.13 -4.51 9.79
N TYR A 12 -19.05 -4.71 9.02
CA TYR A 12 -19.04 -5.48 7.78
C TYR A 12 -18.34 -6.85 7.92
N ASP A 13 -18.39 -7.45 9.11
CA ASP A 13 -17.69 -8.71 9.44
C ASP A 13 -16.19 -8.67 9.08
N PHE A 14 -15.57 -7.52 9.36
CA PHE A 14 -14.21 -7.21 8.96
C PHE A 14 -13.44 -6.60 10.12
N ILE A 15 -12.20 -7.06 10.32
CA ILE A 15 -11.33 -6.53 11.36
C ILE A 15 -10.48 -5.41 10.79
N ASP A 16 -10.73 -4.19 11.25
CA ASP A 16 -9.97 -3.01 10.83
C ASP A 16 -8.62 -2.92 11.56
N HIS A 17 -7.61 -3.62 11.02
CA HIS A 17 -6.26 -3.63 11.59
C HIS A 17 -5.58 -2.25 11.60
N HIS A 18 -5.90 -1.36 10.65
CA HIS A 18 -5.41 0.02 10.67
C HIS A 18 -5.99 0.80 11.84
N ALA A 19 -7.28 0.64 12.14
CA ALA A 19 -7.90 1.26 13.31
C ALA A 19 -7.37 0.68 14.63
N VAL A 20 -7.08 -0.63 14.69
CA VAL A 20 -6.47 -1.25 15.87
C VAL A 20 -5.12 -0.61 16.20
N LEU A 21 -4.24 -0.42 15.20
CA LEU A 21 -2.97 0.26 15.43
C LEU A 21 -3.09 1.80 15.42
N CYS A 22 -4.25 2.33 15.02
CA CYS A 22 -4.52 3.74 14.75
C CYS A 22 -3.45 4.36 13.83
N VAL A 23 -3.31 3.75 12.65
CA VAL A 23 -2.48 4.24 11.54
C VAL A 23 -3.36 4.52 10.32
N PRO A 24 -2.95 5.43 9.42
CA PRO A 24 -3.65 5.63 8.15
C PRO A 24 -3.78 4.33 7.34
N VAL A 25 -4.85 4.18 6.55
CA VAL A 25 -5.04 3.01 5.65
C VAL A 25 -3.96 2.92 4.56
N ASP A 26 -3.30 4.03 4.24
CA ASP A 26 -2.19 4.10 3.29
C ASP A 26 -0.80 4.05 3.97
N ALA A 27 -0.75 3.83 5.29
CA ALA A 27 0.49 3.82 6.06
C ALA A 27 1.49 2.78 5.56
N ASP A 28 2.77 3.16 5.54
CA ASP A 28 3.84 2.26 5.13
C ASP A 28 4.25 1.28 6.25
N VAL A 29 5.03 0.26 5.91
CA VAL A 29 5.44 -0.79 6.86
C VAL A 29 6.30 -0.22 8.00
N LYS A 30 7.07 0.84 7.75
CA LYS A 30 7.92 1.48 8.77
C LYS A 30 7.04 2.24 9.78
N GLU A 31 6.03 2.96 9.30
CA GLU A 31 5.04 3.65 10.13
C GLU A 31 4.23 2.67 10.97
N ILE A 32 3.74 1.59 10.34
CA ILE A 32 3.02 0.49 11.02
C ILE A 32 3.89 -0.11 12.12
N ARG A 33 5.16 -0.46 11.82
CA ARG A 33 6.10 -1.02 12.79
C ARG A 33 6.39 -0.05 13.93
N LYS A 34 6.66 1.22 13.62
CA LYS A 34 6.92 2.26 14.62
C LYS A 34 5.74 2.39 15.57
N ARG A 35 4.52 2.42 15.04
CA ARG A 35 3.30 2.55 15.83
C ARG A 35 3.04 1.31 16.67
N TYR A 36 3.18 0.11 16.09
CA TYR A 36 3.06 -1.14 16.82
C TYR A 36 3.99 -1.18 18.04
N LEU A 37 5.27 -0.83 17.89
CA LEU A 37 6.22 -0.82 19.00
C LEU A 37 5.81 0.17 20.13
N GLN A 38 5.21 1.30 19.78
CA GLN A 38 4.68 2.25 20.77
C GLN A 38 3.48 1.67 21.52
N VAL A 39 2.53 1.05 20.80
CA VAL A 39 1.35 0.41 21.40
C VAL A 39 1.77 -0.77 22.28
N ALA A 40 2.60 -1.67 21.75
CA ALA A 40 3.07 -2.85 22.46
C ALA A 40 3.80 -2.48 23.75
N ARG A 41 4.66 -1.46 23.71
CA ARG A 41 5.30 -0.93 24.92
C ARG A 41 4.24 -0.43 25.89
N ARG A 42 3.23 0.32 25.45
CA ARG A 42 2.21 0.86 26.36
C ARG A 42 1.32 -0.21 27.00
N LEU A 43 1.02 -1.29 26.29
CA LEU A 43 0.17 -2.38 26.77
C LEU A 43 0.91 -3.47 27.55
N HIS A 44 2.25 -3.44 27.56
CA HIS A 44 3.05 -4.43 28.27
C HIS A 44 2.87 -4.28 29.79
N PRO A 45 2.69 -5.38 30.54
CA PRO A 45 2.35 -5.34 31.98
C PRO A 45 3.41 -4.66 32.87
N ASP A 46 4.66 -4.58 32.41
CA ASP A 46 5.78 -3.98 33.15
C ASP A 46 6.01 -2.50 32.83
N SER A 47 5.26 -1.93 31.90
CA SER A 47 5.49 -0.55 31.46
C SER A 47 4.94 0.50 32.43
N ASN A 48 3.92 0.16 33.21
CA ASN A 48 3.33 1.03 34.23
C ASN A 48 3.26 0.31 35.59
N LEU A 49 4.15 0.70 36.51
CA LEU A 49 4.26 0.12 37.86
C LEU A 49 3.05 0.40 38.76
N THR A 50 2.19 1.36 38.39
CA THR A 50 1.04 1.85 39.17
C THR A 50 -0.32 1.28 38.74
N GLU A 51 -0.37 0.34 37.79
CA GLU A 51 -1.63 -0.22 37.28
C GLU A 51 -2.19 -1.36 38.14
N THR A 52 -3.52 -1.42 38.21
CA THR A 52 -4.25 -2.51 38.90
C THR A 52 -4.10 -3.85 38.18
N ALA A 53 -4.25 -4.97 38.89
CA ALA A 53 -4.18 -6.31 38.28
C ALA A 53 -5.19 -6.50 37.14
N ALA A 54 -6.38 -5.91 37.25
CA ALA A 54 -7.41 -5.94 36.21
C ALA A 54 -6.98 -5.18 34.94
N GLN A 55 -6.34 -4.01 35.10
CA GLN A 55 -5.81 -3.23 33.98
C GLN A 55 -4.67 -3.97 33.28
N LYS A 56 -3.74 -4.58 34.03
CA LYS A 56 -2.66 -5.41 33.46
C LYS A 56 -3.22 -6.58 32.65
N HIS A 57 -4.23 -7.26 33.18
CA HIS A 57 -4.91 -8.34 32.46
C HIS A 57 -5.59 -7.84 31.17
N LEU A 58 -6.31 -6.72 31.24
CA LEU A 58 -6.95 -6.13 30.07
C LEU A 58 -5.93 -5.68 29.01
N GLY A 59 -4.81 -5.08 29.41
CA GLY A 59 -3.72 -4.68 28.54
C GLY A 59 -3.12 -5.87 27.80
N ASN A 60 -2.88 -6.98 28.51
CA ASN A 60 -2.39 -8.23 27.92
C ASN A 60 -3.41 -8.85 26.93
N GLU A 61 -4.71 -8.86 27.29
CA GLU A 61 -5.76 -9.32 26.37
C GLU A 61 -5.83 -8.45 25.10
N LEU A 62 -5.77 -7.13 25.23
CA LEU A 62 -5.75 -6.19 24.09
C LEU A 62 -4.51 -6.40 23.20
N LEU A 63 -3.34 -6.59 23.81
CA LEU A 63 -2.10 -6.81 23.10
C LEU A 63 -2.14 -8.12 22.30
N SER A 64 -2.45 -9.23 22.98
CA SER A 64 -2.41 -10.58 22.40
C SER A 64 -3.53 -10.86 21.40
N LYS A 65 -4.75 -10.36 21.65
CA LYS A 65 -5.93 -10.71 20.83
C LYS A 65 -6.31 -9.67 19.79
N LEU A 66 -5.77 -8.45 19.88
CA LEU A 66 -6.11 -7.36 18.98
C LEU A 66 -4.88 -6.81 18.27
N VAL A 67 -3.89 -6.32 19.04
CA VAL A 67 -2.74 -5.56 18.51
C VAL A 67 -1.76 -6.46 17.76
N ASN A 68 -1.36 -7.60 18.32
CA ASN A 68 -0.43 -8.53 17.66
C ASN A 68 -1.00 -9.06 16.34
N PRO A 69 -2.25 -9.58 16.29
CA PRO A 69 -2.85 -10.01 15.02
C PRO A 69 -2.94 -8.89 13.98
N ALA A 70 -3.24 -7.65 14.41
CA ALA A 70 -3.27 -6.51 13.51
C ALA A 70 -1.89 -6.20 12.92
N TYR A 71 -0.84 -6.23 13.74
CA TYR A 71 0.52 -6.04 13.26
C TYR A 71 0.96 -7.17 12.33
N GLU A 72 0.70 -8.44 12.67
CA GLU A 72 1.04 -9.59 11.82
C GLU A 72 0.38 -9.48 10.45
N LYS A 73 -0.91 -9.13 10.40
CA LYS A 73 -1.63 -8.97 9.13
C LYS A 73 -1.02 -7.85 8.28
N LEU A 74 -0.69 -6.72 8.90
CA LEU A 74 -0.21 -5.51 8.23
C LEU A 74 1.30 -5.51 7.93
N ALA A 75 2.10 -6.31 8.63
CA ALA A 75 3.55 -6.38 8.43
C ALA A 75 3.96 -7.36 7.33
N GLY A 76 3.17 -8.42 7.10
CA GLY A 76 3.45 -9.40 6.06
C GLY A 76 3.04 -8.93 4.66
N ASP A 77 3.94 -9.01 3.68
CA ASP A 77 3.67 -8.52 2.31
C ASP A 77 2.42 -9.15 1.67
N ARG A 78 2.32 -10.49 1.72
CA ARG A 78 1.18 -11.22 1.15
C ARG A 78 -0.12 -10.92 1.89
N THR A 79 -0.10 -11.05 3.22
CA THR A 79 -1.29 -10.85 4.06
C THR A 79 -1.81 -9.42 3.99
N ARG A 80 -0.90 -8.44 3.90
CA ARG A 80 -1.23 -7.03 3.71
C ARG A 80 -1.82 -6.78 2.33
N THR A 81 -1.28 -7.40 1.28
CA THR A 81 -1.83 -7.28 -0.08
C THR A 81 -3.26 -7.81 -0.17
N GLU A 82 -3.52 -8.99 0.38
CA GLU A 82 -4.85 -9.58 0.48
C GLU A 82 -5.81 -8.67 1.27
N TYR A 83 -5.33 -8.12 2.39
CA TYR A 83 -6.10 -7.21 3.23
C TYR A 83 -6.45 -5.89 2.54
N ILE A 84 -5.50 -5.26 1.85
CA ILE A 84 -5.72 -4.02 1.08
C ILE A 84 -6.73 -4.26 -0.06
N LEU A 85 -6.69 -5.43 -0.70
CA LEU A 85 -7.67 -5.78 -1.74
C LEU A 85 -9.10 -5.79 -1.17
N ILE A 86 -9.29 -6.39 0.01
CA ILE A 86 -10.59 -6.40 0.69
C ILE A 86 -11.02 -4.97 1.05
N LEU A 87 -10.13 -4.14 1.61
CA LEU A 87 -10.42 -2.73 1.88
C LEU A 87 -10.87 -1.97 0.63
N SER A 88 -10.19 -2.21 -0.50
CA SER A 88 -10.57 -1.60 -1.78
C SER A 88 -11.97 -2.05 -2.25
N GLN A 89 -12.35 -3.30 -2.02
CA GLN A 89 -13.67 -3.80 -2.38
C GLN A 89 -14.75 -3.18 -1.48
N ILE A 90 -14.49 -3.11 -0.18
CA ILE A 90 -15.38 -2.44 0.79
C ILE A 90 -15.59 -0.98 0.39
N GLY A 91 -14.51 -0.23 0.10
CA GLY A 91 -14.60 1.16 -0.35
C GLY A 91 -15.50 1.34 -1.57
N LYS A 92 -15.39 0.47 -2.59
CA LYS A 92 -16.26 0.49 -3.77
C LYS A 92 -17.72 0.21 -3.43
N ARG A 93 -17.98 -0.76 -2.55
CA ARG A 93 -19.34 -1.09 -2.09
C ARG A 93 -19.97 0.07 -1.32
N LEU A 94 -19.20 0.73 -0.45
CA LEU A 94 -19.65 1.89 0.32
C LEU A 94 -20.09 3.07 -0.55
N VAL A 95 -19.48 3.26 -1.72
CA VAL A 95 -19.93 4.29 -2.69
C VAL A 95 -21.33 3.98 -3.21
N GLN A 96 -21.61 2.71 -3.50
CA GLN A 96 -22.92 2.25 -3.99
C GLN A 96 -24.00 2.30 -2.89
N GLU A 97 -23.62 2.02 -1.65
CA GLU A 97 -24.52 1.97 -0.49
C GLU A 97 -24.46 3.25 0.38
N SER A 98 -23.97 4.36 -0.16
CA SER A 98 -23.62 5.57 0.61
C SER A 98 -24.77 6.15 1.45
N THR A 99 -26.03 5.96 1.05
CA THR A 99 -27.24 6.39 1.79
C THR A 99 -27.45 5.63 3.10
N SER A 100 -26.86 4.45 3.26
CA SER A 100 -27.10 3.56 4.41
C SER A 100 -26.00 3.61 5.49
N VAL A 101 -24.97 4.45 5.30
CA VAL A 101 -23.83 4.53 6.23
C VAL A 101 -24.21 5.35 7.47
N THR A 102 -24.24 4.70 8.63
CA THR A 102 -24.49 5.34 9.93
C THR A 102 -23.18 5.80 10.56
N LEU A 103 -23.01 7.12 10.73
CA LEU A 103 -21.84 7.74 11.37
C LEU A 103 -22.19 8.29 12.76
N ASN A 104 -21.45 7.86 13.77
CA ASN A 104 -21.72 8.22 15.16
C ASN A 104 -20.82 9.36 15.67
N THR A 105 -19.67 9.58 15.04
CA THR A 105 -18.66 10.53 15.51
C THR A 105 -18.65 11.82 14.71
N ASP A 106 -18.46 12.95 15.41
CA ASP A 106 -18.38 14.26 14.75
C ASP A 106 -17.16 14.36 13.83
N LEU A 107 -16.04 13.71 14.18
CA LEU A 107 -14.86 13.64 13.32
C LEU A 107 -15.17 12.95 11.99
N ALA A 108 -15.94 11.86 12.00
CA ALA A 108 -16.33 11.18 10.76
C ALA A 108 -17.28 12.03 9.92
N LYS A 109 -18.26 12.69 10.55
CA LYS A 109 -19.18 13.63 9.86
C LYS A 109 -18.42 14.80 9.23
N GLN A 110 -17.49 15.41 9.96
CA GLN A 110 -16.62 16.47 9.43
C GLN A 110 -15.75 15.96 8.27
N LEU A 111 -15.25 14.72 8.32
CA LEU A 111 -14.50 14.13 7.22
C LEU A 111 -15.38 13.90 5.96
N VAL A 112 -16.69 13.70 6.10
CA VAL A 112 -17.61 13.63 4.95
C VAL A 112 -17.62 14.95 4.19
N GLU A 113 -17.63 16.07 4.91
CA GLU A 113 -17.72 17.42 4.35
C GLU A 113 -16.36 18.05 4.00
N ALA A 114 -15.26 17.47 4.49
CA ALA A 114 -13.92 18.02 4.33
C ALA A 114 -13.54 18.23 2.85
N VAL A 115 -12.96 19.39 2.53
CA VAL A 115 -12.42 19.68 1.19
C VAL A 115 -11.12 18.90 0.96
N ASN A 116 -10.17 19.01 1.90
CA ASN A 116 -8.91 18.26 1.87
C ASN A 116 -9.00 16.99 2.73
N ILE A 117 -9.50 15.93 2.10
CA ILE A 117 -9.79 14.63 2.73
C ILE A 117 -8.53 14.03 3.37
N ASP A 118 -7.44 13.96 2.61
CA ASP A 118 -6.23 13.25 3.02
C ASP A 118 -5.59 13.94 4.23
N HIS A 119 -5.49 15.27 4.20
CA HIS A 119 -4.93 16.04 5.30
C HIS A 119 -5.79 15.94 6.57
N PHE A 120 -7.11 16.10 6.45
CA PHE A 120 -8.02 15.99 7.60
C PHE A 120 -7.94 14.59 8.22
N TYR A 121 -8.07 13.55 7.38
CA TYR A 121 -8.04 12.16 7.81
C TYR A 121 -6.73 11.82 8.54
N LYS A 122 -5.57 12.10 7.93
CA LYS A 122 -4.27 11.80 8.55
C LYS A 122 -4.07 12.58 9.85
N THR A 123 -4.52 13.83 9.91
CA THR A 123 -4.46 14.65 11.14
C THR A 123 -5.35 14.09 12.24
N ALA A 124 -6.58 13.68 11.91
CA ALA A 124 -7.51 13.08 12.86
C ALA A 124 -6.97 11.74 13.41
N ILE A 125 -6.48 10.85 12.54
CA ILE A 125 -5.85 9.59 12.95
C ILE A 125 -4.63 9.86 13.85
N ALA A 126 -3.75 10.79 13.47
CA ALA A 126 -2.59 11.14 14.27
C ALA A 126 -2.98 11.72 15.65
N LYS A 127 -4.11 12.43 15.75
CA LYS A 127 -4.65 12.91 17.04
C LYS A 127 -5.16 11.76 17.90
N LEU A 128 -5.94 10.84 17.34
CA LEU A 128 -6.46 9.67 18.05
C LEU A 128 -5.33 8.72 18.49
N ALA A 129 -4.30 8.54 17.66
CA ALA A 129 -3.17 7.66 17.94
C ALA A 129 -2.41 8.05 19.22
N LYS A 130 -2.42 9.34 19.58
CA LYS A 130 -1.78 9.83 20.81
C LYS A 130 -2.49 9.33 22.08
N THR A 131 -3.81 9.16 22.04
CA THR A 131 -4.63 8.87 23.22
C THR A 131 -5.27 7.48 23.23
N GLN A 132 -5.19 6.73 22.12
CA GLN A 132 -5.89 5.46 21.91
C GLN A 132 -5.76 4.44 23.05
N TYR A 133 -4.58 4.36 23.68
CA TYR A 133 -4.32 3.41 24.77
C TYR A 133 -3.94 4.13 26.06
N ASP A 134 -4.36 5.39 26.22
CA ASP A 134 -4.17 6.11 27.47
C ASP A 134 -5.08 5.57 28.58
N SER A 135 -6.32 5.25 28.23
CA SER A 135 -7.26 4.51 29.06
C SER A 135 -7.65 3.22 28.34
N LEU A 136 -7.37 2.07 28.95
CA LEU A 136 -7.68 0.76 28.37
C LEU A 136 -9.19 0.52 28.22
N GLU A 137 -10.00 1.14 29.08
CA GLU A 137 -11.46 1.10 29.03
C GLU A 137 -12.01 1.85 27.81
N GLN A 138 -11.35 2.95 27.43
CA GLN A 138 -11.72 3.75 26.27
C GLN A 138 -11.09 3.26 24.96
N ALA A 139 -10.14 2.32 25.02
CA ALA A 139 -9.38 1.88 23.85
C ALA A 139 -10.28 1.38 22.71
N LEU A 140 -11.27 0.54 23.03
CA LEU A 140 -12.24 0.05 22.04
C LEU A 140 -13.07 1.18 21.43
N GLN A 141 -13.43 2.19 22.23
CA GLN A 141 -14.14 3.37 21.74
C GLN A 141 -13.28 4.16 20.76
N VAL A 142 -11.99 4.36 21.04
CA VAL A 142 -11.08 5.08 20.13
C VAL A 142 -10.79 4.27 18.87
N ILE A 143 -10.63 2.95 18.97
CA ILE A 143 -10.50 2.06 17.80
C ILE A 143 -11.74 2.19 16.90
N ALA A 144 -12.92 2.19 17.50
CA ALA A 144 -14.17 2.36 16.76
C ALA A 144 -14.25 3.72 16.04
N GLN A 145 -13.79 4.81 16.69
CA GLN A 145 -13.70 6.14 16.06
C GLN A 145 -12.72 6.16 14.89
N ALA A 146 -11.54 5.55 15.05
CA ALA A 146 -10.57 5.43 13.98
C ALA A 146 -11.13 4.62 12.81
N SER A 147 -11.92 3.57 13.09
CA SER A 147 -12.55 2.76 12.05
C SER A 147 -13.67 3.49 11.30
N GLU A 148 -14.43 4.36 11.96
CA GLU A 148 -15.37 5.25 11.26
C GLU A 148 -14.64 6.22 10.32
N LEU A 149 -13.50 6.77 10.74
CA LEU A 149 -12.67 7.62 9.88
C LEU A 149 -12.14 6.84 8.68
N ASN A 150 -11.65 5.61 8.88
CA ASN A 150 -11.20 4.73 7.80
C ASN A 150 -12.33 4.43 6.81
N LEU A 151 -13.53 4.14 7.31
CA LEU A 151 -14.72 3.89 6.49
C LEU A 151 -15.03 5.09 5.59
N VAL A 152 -15.14 6.29 6.17
CA VAL A 152 -15.44 7.51 5.40
C VAL A 152 -14.33 7.82 4.40
N TYR A 153 -13.06 7.65 4.81
CA TYR A 153 -11.92 7.85 3.92
C TYR A 153 -11.95 6.91 2.71
N LEU A 154 -12.21 5.62 2.92
CA LEU A 154 -12.33 4.63 1.84
C LEU A 154 -13.52 4.93 0.91
N MET A 155 -14.67 5.31 1.47
CA MET A 155 -15.84 5.71 0.69
C MET A 155 -15.54 6.92 -0.21
N ARG A 156 -14.92 7.97 0.33
CA ARG A 156 -14.65 9.19 -0.45
C ARG A 156 -13.49 9.05 -1.43
N SER A 157 -12.43 8.31 -1.07
CA SER A 157 -11.31 8.03 -1.96
C SER A 157 -11.73 7.14 -3.15
N ALA A 158 -12.56 6.13 -2.91
CA ALA A 158 -13.13 5.30 -3.97
C ALA A 158 -14.09 6.10 -4.88
N GLY A 159 -14.89 7.01 -4.31
CA GLY A 159 -15.76 7.90 -5.07
C GLY A 159 -14.99 8.80 -6.04
N LYS A 160 -13.87 9.40 -5.60
CA LYS A 160 -12.98 10.19 -6.48
C LYS A 160 -12.43 9.38 -7.64
N ALA A 161 -12.04 8.12 -7.39
CA ALA A 161 -11.53 7.24 -8.43
C ALA A 161 -12.60 6.82 -9.46
N SER A 162 -13.89 6.84 -9.08
CA SER A 162 -15.01 6.47 -9.95
C SER A 162 -15.56 7.63 -10.81
N VAL A 163 -15.23 8.89 -10.48
CA VAL A 163 -15.67 10.10 -11.23
C VAL A 163 -14.66 10.49 -12.33
N ALA A 164 -13.50 9.83 -12.39
CA ALA A 164 -12.58 10.01 -13.52
C ALA A 164 -13.23 9.47 -14.81
N PRO A 165 -13.35 10.27 -15.90
CA PRO A 165 -13.87 9.78 -17.16
C PRO A 165 -12.99 8.63 -17.68
N PRO A 166 -13.54 7.64 -18.43
CA PRO A 166 -12.70 6.72 -19.16
C PRO A 166 -11.75 7.52 -20.07
N PRO A 167 -10.49 7.11 -20.24
CA PRO A 167 -9.54 7.85 -21.07
C PRO A 167 -10.10 7.97 -22.48
N ALA A 168 -10.49 9.18 -22.85
CA ALA A 168 -10.92 9.51 -24.19
C ALA A 168 -9.77 9.19 -25.15
N GLN A 169 -10.05 8.31 -26.11
CA GLN A 169 -9.16 8.03 -27.22
C GLN A 169 -8.85 9.37 -27.95
N PRO A 170 -7.58 9.68 -28.24
CA PRO A 170 -7.25 10.92 -28.92
C PRO A 170 -7.75 10.89 -30.37
N LYS A 171 -8.77 11.71 -30.66
CA LYS A 171 -9.12 12.09 -32.03
C LYS A 171 -8.01 12.97 -32.59
N VAL A 172 -7.42 12.50 -33.68
CA VAL A 172 -6.46 13.23 -34.51
C VAL A 172 -7.19 14.40 -35.18
N GLN A 173 -6.70 15.63 -35.00
CA GLN A 173 -7.05 16.77 -35.84
C GLN A 173 -5.79 17.31 -36.52
N SER A 174 -5.88 17.39 -37.84
CA SER A 174 -4.88 17.87 -38.78
C SER A 174 -5.34 19.18 -39.42
N GLY A 175 -4.38 20.05 -39.77
CA GLY A 175 -4.54 21.28 -40.57
C GLY A 175 -4.54 22.55 -39.72
N THR A 176 -3.76 23.60 -39.96
CA THR A 176 -2.88 24.04 -41.07
C THR A 176 -2.01 25.20 -40.53
N PRO A 177 -0.83 25.50 -41.12
CA PRO A 177 0.07 26.56 -40.64
C PRO A 177 -0.22 27.93 -41.29
N GLN A 178 -0.07 29.02 -40.52
CA GLN A 178 0.08 30.38 -41.08
C GLN A 178 1.27 31.14 -40.47
N PRO A 179 1.84 32.13 -41.20
CA PRO A 179 3.22 32.60 -41.02
C PRO A 179 3.36 34.02 -40.42
N ASN A 180 4.48 34.20 -39.70
CA ASN A 180 5.30 35.40 -39.45
C ASN A 180 4.65 36.76 -39.10
N THR A 181 5.00 37.32 -37.93
CA THR A 181 6.12 38.29 -37.78
C THR A 181 6.35 38.70 -36.30
N PRO A 182 7.56 39.18 -35.96
CA PRO A 182 8.09 39.18 -34.59
C PRO A 182 7.80 40.48 -33.86
N LYS A 183 7.47 40.39 -32.56
CA LYS A 183 7.66 41.50 -31.63
C LYS A 183 8.67 41.11 -30.57
N ASN A 184 9.81 41.76 -30.69
CA ASN A 184 10.88 41.83 -29.72
C ASN A 184 10.34 42.51 -28.46
N THR A 185 10.09 41.71 -27.43
CA THR A 185 10.02 42.18 -26.04
C THR A 185 11.01 41.33 -25.27
N ALA A 186 11.97 42.00 -24.65
CA ALA A 186 12.97 41.39 -23.77
C ALA A 186 12.30 40.43 -22.78
N PRO A 187 12.94 39.29 -22.42
CA PRO A 187 12.35 38.35 -21.49
C PRO A 187 12.15 39.03 -20.14
N ALA A 188 10.89 39.15 -19.71
CA ALA A 188 10.62 39.32 -18.30
C ALA A 188 11.27 38.13 -17.56
N PRO A 189 11.92 38.34 -16.40
CA PRO A 189 12.47 37.23 -15.63
C PRO A 189 11.37 36.20 -15.37
N ALA A 190 11.69 34.94 -15.67
CA ALA A 190 10.75 33.83 -15.61
C ALA A 190 9.95 33.86 -14.28
N PRO A 191 8.61 33.69 -14.32
CA PRO A 191 7.86 33.47 -13.10
C PRO A 191 8.44 32.23 -12.41
N ALA A 192 8.69 32.34 -11.10
CA ALA A 192 9.16 31.22 -10.29
C ALA A 192 8.31 29.97 -10.56
N PRO A 193 8.91 28.77 -10.69
CA PRO A 193 8.15 27.56 -10.99
C PRO A 193 7.04 27.37 -9.96
N PRO A 194 5.82 26.97 -10.37
CA PRO A 194 4.74 26.68 -9.43
C PRO A 194 5.26 25.72 -8.36
N LYS A 195 4.81 25.92 -7.11
CA LYS A 195 5.29 25.17 -5.94
C LYS A 195 5.16 23.65 -6.10
N GLU A 196 4.31 23.20 -7.01
CA GLU A 196 4.08 21.80 -7.37
C GLU A 196 5.28 21.18 -8.11
N ASP A 197 5.88 21.89 -9.07
CA ASP A 197 7.10 21.47 -9.78
C ASP A 197 8.28 21.26 -8.81
N LEU A 198 8.36 22.10 -7.76
CA LEU A 198 9.40 21.98 -6.73
C LEU A 198 9.23 20.73 -5.86
N ILE A 199 7.98 20.32 -5.61
CA ILE A 199 7.66 19.11 -4.84
C ILE A 199 7.93 17.87 -5.70
N VAL A 200 7.55 17.88 -6.97
CA VAL A 200 7.83 16.80 -7.93
C VAL A 200 9.34 16.60 -8.09
N GLU A 201 10.11 17.67 -8.25
CA GLU A 201 11.57 17.58 -8.32
C GLU A 201 12.18 17.02 -7.02
N GLN A 202 11.58 17.32 -5.85
CA GLN A 202 12.02 16.73 -4.58
C GLN A 202 11.79 15.21 -4.54
N TYR A 203 10.62 14.73 -4.97
CA TYR A 203 10.34 13.30 -5.08
C TYR A 203 11.29 12.61 -6.07
N ILE A 204 11.55 13.23 -7.21
CA ILE A 204 12.49 12.73 -8.23
C ILE A 204 13.90 12.59 -7.66
N ARG A 205 14.40 13.60 -6.94
CA ARG A 205 15.74 13.57 -6.34
C ARG A 205 15.88 12.48 -5.27
N ARG A 206 14.86 12.31 -4.43
CA ARG A 206 14.83 11.23 -3.44
C ARG A 206 14.82 9.86 -4.12
N ALA A 207 13.99 9.68 -5.13
CA ALA A 207 13.94 8.46 -5.91
C ALA A 207 15.30 8.10 -6.53
N GLN A 208 16.00 9.07 -7.11
CA GLN A 208 17.36 8.87 -7.64
C GLN A 208 18.33 8.40 -6.57
N SER A 209 18.37 9.08 -5.41
CA SER A 209 19.22 8.65 -4.29
C SER A 209 18.88 7.24 -3.78
N LEU A 210 17.60 6.86 -3.81
CA LEU A 210 17.15 5.51 -3.46
C LEU A 210 17.56 4.48 -4.53
N ILE A 211 17.52 4.83 -5.82
CA ILE A 211 18.02 3.98 -6.91
C ILE A 211 19.52 3.73 -6.73
N ASP A 212 20.31 4.76 -6.43
CA ASP A 212 21.76 4.65 -6.20
C ASP A 212 22.08 3.74 -5.01
N LYS A 213 21.19 3.73 -3.99
CA LYS A 213 21.26 2.84 -2.82
C LYS A 213 20.67 1.44 -3.07
N ASN A 214 20.29 1.11 -4.30
CA ASN A 214 19.58 -0.13 -4.67
C ASN A 214 18.25 -0.35 -3.92
N GLN A 215 17.63 0.70 -3.36
CA GLN A 215 16.35 0.65 -2.65
C GLN A 215 15.18 0.82 -3.63
N PHE A 216 15.08 -0.10 -4.58
CA PHE A 216 14.17 -0.02 -5.72
C PHE A 216 12.68 0.10 -5.36
N ALA A 217 12.22 -0.59 -4.31
CA ALA A 217 10.83 -0.52 -3.89
C ALA A 217 10.45 0.88 -3.41
N GLN A 218 11.31 1.51 -2.59
CA GLN A 218 11.11 2.87 -2.08
C GLN A 218 11.23 3.90 -3.20
N ALA A 219 12.18 3.71 -4.13
CA ALA A 219 12.32 4.57 -5.29
C ALA A 219 11.05 4.61 -6.16
N LYS A 220 10.39 3.46 -6.36
CA LYS A 220 9.12 3.43 -7.10
C LYS A 220 8.01 4.20 -6.41
N VAL A 221 7.94 4.14 -5.09
CA VAL A 221 6.91 4.87 -4.32
C VAL A 221 7.10 6.39 -4.51
N GLU A 222 8.32 6.90 -4.33
CA GLU A 222 8.61 8.33 -4.54
C GLU A 222 8.28 8.76 -5.99
N LEU A 223 8.56 7.93 -6.99
CA LEU A 223 8.23 8.23 -8.39
C LEU A 223 6.74 8.13 -8.68
N GLN A 224 6.01 7.23 -8.02
CA GLN A 224 4.56 7.14 -8.11
C GLN A 224 3.88 8.36 -7.49
N ASP A 225 4.40 8.84 -6.35
CA ASP A 225 3.91 10.07 -5.72
C ASP A 225 4.21 11.30 -6.60
N ALA A 226 5.38 11.35 -7.24
CA ALA A 226 5.69 12.36 -8.26
C ALA A 226 4.68 12.33 -9.42
N LEU A 227 4.33 11.14 -9.93
CA LEU A 227 3.35 10.98 -11.02
C LEU A 227 1.90 11.27 -10.60
N LYS A 228 1.56 11.21 -9.31
CA LYS A 228 0.24 11.67 -8.83
C LYS A 228 0.08 13.18 -8.97
N LEU A 229 1.18 13.91 -8.80
CA LEU A 229 1.22 15.37 -8.93
C LEU A 229 1.35 15.78 -10.39
N GLU A 230 2.27 15.14 -11.12
CA GLU A 230 2.47 15.35 -12.55
C GLU A 230 2.34 14.02 -13.33
N PRO A 231 1.11 13.65 -13.75
CA PRO A 231 0.88 12.41 -14.49
C PRO A 231 1.55 12.36 -15.87
N LYS A 232 2.01 13.49 -16.38
CA LYS A 232 2.63 13.64 -17.71
C LYS A 232 4.13 13.94 -17.64
N ASN A 233 4.80 13.52 -16.58
CA ASN A 233 6.24 13.74 -16.42
C ASN A 233 7.07 12.61 -17.06
N SER A 234 7.73 12.90 -18.19
CA SER A 234 8.57 11.94 -18.93
C SER A 234 9.71 11.38 -18.07
N ARG A 235 10.40 12.25 -17.33
CA ARG A 235 11.54 11.93 -16.46
C ARG A 235 11.15 10.91 -15.38
N CYS A 236 9.97 11.05 -14.77
CA CYS A 236 9.44 10.06 -13.82
C CYS A 236 9.24 8.69 -14.46
N HIS A 237 8.66 8.64 -15.67
CA HIS A 237 8.52 7.38 -16.41
C HIS A 237 9.88 6.75 -16.73
N SER A 238 10.88 7.53 -17.14
CA SER A 238 12.25 7.06 -17.40
C SER A 238 12.93 6.51 -16.15
N LEU A 239 12.76 7.15 -14.99
CA LEU A 239 13.32 6.66 -13.73
C LEU A 239 12.62 5.38 -13.26
N ILE A 240 11.30 5.25 -13.42
CA ILE A 240 10.59 4.00 -13.11
C ILE A 240 11.08 2.87 -14.02
N ALA A 241 11.27 3.17 -15.31
CA ALA A 241 11.83 2.22 -16.26
C ALA A 241 13.24 1.76 -15.85
N MET A 242 14.09 2.69 -15.38
CA MET A 242 15.42 2.38 -14.85
C MET A 242 15.35 1.45 -13.64
N VAL A 243 14.41 1.69 -12.72
CA VAL A 243 14.19 0.80 -11.56
C VAL A 243 13.82 -0.60 -12.02
N TYR A 244 12.89 -0.74 -12.98
CA TYR A 244 12.52 -2.04 -13.53
C TYR A 244 13.67 -2.73 -14.25
N LEU A 245 14.52 -1.96 -14.97
CA LEU A 245 15.72 -2.48 -15.62
C LEU A 245 16.69 -3.05 -14.60
N LYS A 246 16.94 -2.33 -13.50
CA LYS A 246 17.80 -2.80 -12.39
C LYS A 246 17.24 -4.05 -11.68
N GLN A 247 15.92 -4.25 -11.74
CA GLN A 247 15.24 -5.45 -11.24
C GLN A 247 15.11 -6.57 -12.28
N ASN A 248 15.77 -6.45 -13.45
CA ASN A 248 15.72 -7.39 -14.55
C ASN A 248 14.30 -7.61 -15.14
N GLN A 249 13.39 -6.65 -14.95
CA GLN A 249 12.02 -6.69 -15.47
C GLN A 249 11.92 -5.94 -16.81
N LEU A 250 12.59 -6.49 -17.84
CA LEU A 250 12.78 -5.83 -19.14
C LEU A 250 11.47 -5.42 -19.84
N LYS A 251 10.42 -6.26 -19.76
CA LYS A 251 9.10 -5.94 -20.35
C LYS A 251 8.47 -4.70 -19.72
N MET A 252 8.53 -4.60 -18.39
CA MET A 252 8.00 -3.45 -17.66
C MET A 252 8.85 -2.20 -17.90
N ALA A 253 10.18 -2.35 -17.93
CA ALA A 253 11.09 -1.25 -18.27
C ALA A 253 10.76 -0.68 -19.65
N LYS A 254 10.53 -1.55 -20.66
CA LYS A 254 10.13 -1.12 -22.00
C LYS A 254 8.85 -0.29 -22.00
N ILE A 255 7.80 -0.74 -21.31
CA ILE A 255 6.51 -0.02 -21.25
C ILE A 255 6.71 1.39 -20.71
N HIS A 256 7.50 1.54 -19.64
CA HIS A 256 7.76 2.85 -19.05
C HIS A 256 8.65 3.73 -19.93
N PHE A 257 9.65 3.18 -20.63
CA PHE A 257 10.41 3.95 -21.63
C PHE A 257 9.58 4.35 -22.84
N ASP A 258 8.65 3.50 -23.29
CA ASP A 258 7.69 3.84 -24.34
C ASP A 258 6.81 5.02 -23.92
N ASN A 259 6.36 5.05 -22.67
CA ASN A 259 5.57 6.15 -22.13
C ASN A 259 6.40 7.43 -21.98
N ALA A 260 7.66 7.33 -21.55
CA ALA A 260 8.57 8.48 -21.48
C ALA A 260 8.75 9.12 -22.87
N LEU A 261 9.04 8.32 -23.90
CA LEU A 261 9.22 8.81 -25.28
C LEU A 261 7.93 9.33 -25.92
N LYS A 262 6.76 8.84 -25.49
CA LYS A 262 5.46 9.40 -25.91
C LYS A 262 5.22 10.79 -25.33
N LEU A 263 5.68 11.03 -24.11
CA LEU A 263 5.53 12.31 -23.42
C LEU A 263 6.60 13.31 -23.86
N ASP A 264 7.84 12.85 -23.99
CA ASP A 264 8.99 13.60 -24.45
C ASP A 264 9.83 12.74 -25.41
N PRO A 265 9.69 12.93 -26.73
CA PRO A 265 10.48 12.22 -27.73
C PRO A 265 11.99 12.45 -27.62
N SER A 266 12.43 13.48 -26.88
CA SER A 266 13.83 13.84 -26.66
C SER A 266 14.40 13.33 -25.34
N ASP A 267 13.66 12.51 -24.57
CA ASP A 267 14.17 11.92 -23.33
C ASP A 267 15.42 11.05 -23.59
N GLU A 268 16.58 11.60 -23.20
CA GLU A 268 17.90 10.99 -23.43
C GLU A 268 18.02 9.60 -22.83
N THR A 269 17.42 9.38 -21.66
CA THR A 269 17.50 8.10 -20.94
C THR A 269 16.69 7.05 -21.69
N ALA A 270 15.47 7.39 -22.10
CA ALA A 270 14.63 6.46 -22.82
C ALA A 270 15.18 6.14 -24.23
N LEU A 271 15.73 7.14 -24.94
CA LEU A 271 16.42 6.94 -26.22
C LEU A 271 17.65 6.02 -26.09
N GLN A 272 18.39 6.14 -24.99
CA GLN A 272 19.58 5.33 -24.75
C GLN A 272 19.23 3.86 -24.41
N TRP A 273 18.23 3.64 -23.54
CA TRP A 273 17.99 2.33 -22.94
C TRP A 273 16.97 1.49 -23.69
N LYS A 274 15.96 2.09 -24.33
CA LYS A 274 14.92 1.35 -25.04
C LYS A 274 15.47 0.45 -26.16
N PRO A 275 16.36 0.91 -27.06
CA PRO A 275 16.89 0.04 -28.12
C PRO A 275 17.69 -1.16 -27.57
N LYS A 276 18.35 -0.99 -26.42
CA LYS A 276 19.08 -2.08 -25.74
C LYS A 276 18.11 -3.12 -25.19
N ILE A 277 17.00 -2.68 -24.58
CA ILE A 277 15.95 -3.57 -24.09
C ILE A 277 15.26 -4.30 -25.24
N ASP A 278 14.95 -3.61 -26.34
CA ASP A 278 14.30 -4.22 -27.51
C ASP A 278 15.17 -5.32 -28.11
N LYS A 279 16.49 -5.11 -28.21
CA LYS A 279 17.44 -6.15 -28.61
C LYS A 279 17.48 -7.32 -27.62
N ALA A 280 17.53 -7.03 -26.33
CA ALA A 280 17.57 -8.06 -25.28
C ALA A 280 16.28 -8.90 -25.25
N LEU A 281 15.12 -8.30 -25.51
CA LEU A 281 13.84 -9.00 -25.61
C LEU A 281 13.67 -9.76 -26.93
N GLY A 282 14.19 -9.23 -28.04
CA GLY A 282 14.18 -9.89 -29.35
C GLY A 282 15.13 -11.09 -29.47
N GLN A 283 16.13 -11.19 -28.58
CA GLN A 283 17.06 -12.32 -28.50
C GLN A 283 16.60 -13.42 -27.54
N GLN A 284 15.47 -13.25 -26.85
CA GLN A 284 14.88 -14.30 -26.00
C GLN A 284 14.01 -15.21 -26.88
N PRO A 285 14.39 -16.50 -27.08
CA PRO A 285 13.47 -17.45 -27.69
C PRO A 285 12.23 -17.58 -26.81
N SER A 286 11.07 -17.51 -27.45
CA SER A 286 9.76 -17.57 -26.85
C SER A 286 9.50 -18.95 -26.25
N ASP A 287 9.88 -19.19 -24.99
CA ASP A 287 9.42 -20.35 -24.23
C ASP A 287 9.35 -20.08 -22.73
N GLN A 288 8.17 -19.69 -22.26
CA GLN A 288 7.63 -20.24 -21.01
C GLN A 288 6.16 -20.57 -21.25
N LYS A 289 5.99 -21.67 -21.99
CA LYS A 289 4.76 -22.44 -22.02
C LYS A 289 4.58 -23.08 -20.64
N VAL A 290 3.41 -22.89 -20.06
CA VAL A 290 2.93 -23.60 -18.88
C VAL A 290 3.08 -25.10 -19.13
N THR A 291 3.89 -25.78 -18.31
CA THR A 291 3.86 -27.25 -18.21
C THR A 291 3.80 -27.65 -16.75
N SER A 292 2.60 -28.06 -16.34
CA SER A 292 2.35 -29.08 -15.33
C SER A 292 3.26 -30.28 -15.53
N SER A 293 3.95 -30.74 -14.48
CA SER A 293 4.63 -32.03 -14.47
C SER A 293 3.71 -33.11 -13.93
N PRO A 294 3.36 -34.14 -14.72
CA PRO A 294 3.01 -35.46 -14.22
C PRO A 294 4.19 -36.44 -14.41
N ASN A 295 4.54 -37.07 -13.29
CA ASN A 295 4.80 -38.49 -13.02
C ASN A 295 5.56 -39.44 -13.96
N ASN A 296 6.15 -40.44 -13.28
CA ASN A 296 6.57 -41.82 -13.66
C ASN A 296 8.09 -42.04 -13.76
N GLY A 297 8.69 -43.10 -13.21
CA GLY A 297 8.15 -44.32 -12.59
C GLY A 297 9.07 -45.50 -12.94
N ASP A 298 9.23 -46.46 -12.00
CA ASP A 298 9.55 -47.90 -12.19
C ASP A 298 10.21 -48.43 -10.89
N LYS A 299 10.00 -49.63 -10.34
CA LYS A 299 9.09 -50.78 -10.56
C LYS A 299 9.23 -51.70 -9.32
N GLN A 300 8.15 -52.38 -8.96
CA GLN A 300 8.04 -53.45 -7.93
C GLN A 300 8.77 -54.74 -8.36
N PRO A 301 9.02 -55.75 -7.47
CA PRO A 301 7.97 -56.72 -7.14
C PRO A 301 7.99 -57.30 -5.70
N ASP A 302 6.89 -57.99 -5.38
CA ASP A 302 6.44 -58.56 -4.11
C ASP A 302 7.29 -59.70 -3.50
N LYS A 303 7.17 -59.89 -2.16
CA LYS A 303 6.99 -61.20 -1.51
C LYS A 303 6.60 -61.11 -0.01
N SER A 304 5.44 -61.69 0.28
CA SER A 304 4.99 -62.47 1.47
C SER A 304 5.87 -62.57 2.74
N GLY A 305 5.24 -62.45 3.91
CA GLY A 305 5.78 -63.01 5.17
C GLY A 305 5.03 -62.61 6.45
N SER A 306 4.18 -63.51 6.94
CA SER A 306 3.47 -63.50 8.23
C SER A 306 4.36 -63.75 9.46
N GLY A 307 3.98 -63.24 10.64
CA GLY A 307 4.42 -63.69 11.99
C GLY A 307 4.51 -62.53 12.99
N LEU A 308 3.63 -62.33 13.98
CA LEU A 308 3.47 -63.05 15.25
C LEU A 308 4.82 -63.35 15.96
N PHE A 309 5.17 -62.61 17.01
CA PHE A 309 5.44 -63.08 18.39
C PHE A 309 6.14 -62.04 19.28
N SER A 310 5.68 -61.96 20.54
CA SER A 310 6.33 -61.54 21.80
C SER A 310 7.12 -60.22 21.87
N GLY A 311 6.89 -59.28 22.79
CA GLY A 311 6.49 -59.43 24.19
C GLY A 311 7.72 -59.38 25.12
N LEU A 312 7.61 -58.56 26.19
CA LEU A 312 8.44 -58.57 27.43
C LEU A 312 9.89 -58.09 27.28
N PHE A 313 10.54 -57.30 28.14
CA PHE A 313 10.43 -56.77 29.52
C PHE A 313 11.21 -55.43 29.48
N GLY A 314 11.07 -54.42 30.36
CA GLY A 314 10.55 -54.38 31.71
C GLY A 314 11.54 -53.66 32.64
N GLY A 315 11.04 -52.66 33.38
CA GLY A 315 11.51 -52.24 34.72
C GLY A 315 12.60 -51.15 34.76
N LYS A 316 12.32 -49.95 35.32
CA LYS A 316 12.22 -49.60 36.77
C LYS A 316 13.56 -49.81 37.50
N LYS A 317 14.08 -48.96 38.38
CA LYS A 317 13.60 -47.89 39.28
C LYS A 317 14.89 -47.15 39.73
N LYS A 318 14.86 -45.89 40.13
CA LYS A 318 14.49 -45.41 41.47
C LYS A 318 14.37 -43.90 41.42
#